data_AF-A0A5J5CJH1-F1
#
_entry.id   AF-A0A5J5CJH1-F1
#
_cell.length_a   1.000
_cell.length_b   1.000
_cell.length_c   1.000
_cell.angle_alpha   90.00
_cell.angle_beta   90.00
_cell.angle_gamma   90.00
#
_symmetry.space_group_name_H-M   'P 1'
#
loop_
_entity.id
_entity.type
_entity.pdbx_description
1 polymer ?
#
loop_
_entity_poly.entity_id
_entity_poly.type
_entity_poly.pdbx_seq_one_letter_code
_entity_poly.pdbx_strand_id
1 'polypeptide(L)'
;FLPDYISGDFDSITAEVKVFYADKGCKLIETADQDLTDFTKCLAIMVEEVQRRQLQVDAIVTLGGLAGRFDQIMASVETLHHALSMTQLPLLIIQGTSLVHLLRPGSHKLEVNTGLEGDWCSLIPVGGPCQTSTSGLKWNLSYCNAAAQKHESIDNQVLQFGKLVSTSNTYEPVAPGNPRKPVTVTTDQPLLWSMGIRKDGK
;
A
#
# COMPACT_ATOMS: atom_id res chain seq x y z
N PHE A 1 7.18 -5.52 24.69
CA PHE A 1 6.18 -5.02 23.74
C PHE A 1 4.91 -5.82 23.97
N LEU A 2 3.83 -5.18 24.44
CA LEU A 2 2.53 -5.81 24.67
C LEU A 2 1.51 -5.12 23.75
N PRO A 3 0.76 -5.84 22.91
CA PRO A 3 -0.27 -5.25 22.06
C PRO A 3 -1.54 -4.89 22.87
N ASP A 4 -2.30 -3.91 22.41
CA ASP A 4 -3.63 -3.61 22.96
C ASP A 4 -4.60 -4.78 22.81
N TYR A 5 -4.57 -5.44 21.66
CA TYR A 5 -5.35 -6.65 21.39
C TYR A 5 -4.66 -7.56 20.37
N ILE A 6 -5.07 -8.83 20.37
CA ILE A 6 -4.71 -9.85 19.37
C ILE A 6 -6.04 -10.39 18.84
N SER A 7 -6.23 -10.31 17.52
CA SER A 7 -7.43 -10.82 16.86
C SER A 7 -7.09 -11.83 15.77
N GLY A 8 -8.02 -12.75 15.52
CA GLY A 8 -7.91 -13.80 14.51
C GLY A 8 -8.81 -14.98 14.84
N ASP A 9 -8.83 -15.99 13.97
CA ASP A 9 -9.45 -17.28 14.28
C ASP A 9 -8.60 -18.15 15.23
N PHE A 10 -7.35 -17.73 15.46
CA PHE A 10 -6.38 -18.36 16.34
C PHE A 10 -5.92 -19.75 15.91
N ASP A 11 -5.98 -20.08 14.62
CA ASP A 11 -5.44 -21.34 14.08
C ASP A 11 -3.89 -21.38 14.02
N SER A 12 -3.27 -20.19 13.98
CA SER A 12 -1.83 -20.00 13.74
C SER A 12 -1.04 -19.61 15.00
N ILE A 13 -1.72 -19.09 16.03
CA ILE A 13 -1.09 -18.71 17.31
C ILE A 13 -0.87 -19.95 18.18
N THR A 14 0.32 -20.09 18.78
CA THR A 14 0.57 -21.22 19.69
C THR A 14 -0.14 -21.02 21.03
N ALA A 15 -0.51 -22.11 21.69
CA ALA A 15 -1.16 -22.07 23.00
C ALA A 15 -0.34 -21.30 24.04
N GLU A 16 0.98 -21.50 24.05
CA GLU A 16 1.91 -20.80 24.96
C GLU A 16 1.90 -19.29 24.74
N VAL A 17 1.91 -18.83 23.48
CA VAL A 17 1.87 -17.40 23.15
C VAL A 17 0.52 -16.79 23.49
N LYS A 18 -0.57 -17.51 23.22
CA LYS A 18 -1.94 -17.07 23.56
C LYS A 18 -2.10 -16.90 25.08
N VAL A 19 -1.66 -17.88 25.87
CA VAL A 19 -1.67 -17.81 27.34
C VAL A 19 -0.79 -16.67 27.84
N PHE A 20 0.44 -16.53 27.33
CA PHE A 20 1.35 -15.47 27.72
C PHE A 20 0.70 -14.08 27.59
N TYR A 21 0.09 -13.77 26.44
CA TYR A 21 -0.52 -12.46 26.24
C TYR A 21 -1.81 -12.26 27.04
N ALA A 22 -2.61 -13.32 27.22
CA ALA A 22 -3.77 -13.27 28.10
C ALA A 22 -3.37 -12.93 29.56
N ASP A 23 -2.32 -13.58 30.08
CA ASP A 23 -1.80 -13.35 31.43
C ASP A 23 -1.21 -11.94 31.61
N LYS A 24 -0.76 -11.31 30.51
CA LYS A 24 -0.30 -9.92 30.49
C LYS A 24 -1.40 -8.89 30.28
N GLY A 25 -2.67 -9.32 30.19
CA GLY A 25 -3.82 -8.44 30.06
C GLY A 25 -4.11 -7.96 28.64
N CYS A 26 -3.49 -8.54 27.61
CA CYS A 26 -3.82 -8.22 26.22
C CYS A 26 -5.22 -8.75 25.88
N LYS A 27 -6.05 -7.94 25.20
CA LYS A 27 -7.41 -8.36 24.81
C LYS A 27 -7.34 -9.36 23.66
N LEU A 28 -7.86 -10.58 23.85
CA LEU A 28 -7.99 -11.57 22.77
C LEU A 28 -9.38 -11.44 22.13
N ILE A 29 -9.44 -11.27 20.81
CA ILE A 29 -10.69 -11.11 20.05
C ILE A 29 -10.77 -12.19 18.98
N GLU A 30 -11.58 -13.21 19.22
CA GLU A 30 -11.80 -14.27 18.24
C GLU A 30 -12.64 -13.78 17.06
N THR A 31 -12.22 -14.09 15.83
CA THR A 31 -12.91 -13.70 14.60
C THR A 31 -13.14 -14.92 13.72
N ALA A 32 -14.24 -15.63 13.96
CA ALA A 32 -14.50 -16.94 13.33
C ALA A 32 -14.88 -16.89 11.83
N ASP A 33 -15.12 -15.71 11.27
CA ASP A 33 -15.46 -15.55 9.84
C ASP A 33 -14.34 -16.10 8.94
N GLN A 34 -14.74 -16.94 7.98
CA GLN A 34 -13.86 -17.65 7.04
C GLN A 34 -13.88 -17.02 5.63
N ASP A 35 -14.80 -16.09 5.35
CA ASP A 35 -14.86 -15.39 4.07
C ASP A 35 -13.83 -14.25 4.00
N LEU A 36 -13.31 -13.80 5.15
CA LEU A 36 -12.33 -12.74 5.27
C LEU A 36 -11.08 -13.19 6.03
N THR A 37 -9.91 -12.73 5.57
CA THR A 37 -8.65 -13.00 6.27
C THR A 37 -8.57 -12.31 7.62
N ASP A 38 -7.71 -12.84 8.50
CA ASP A 38 -7.41 -12.20 9.79
C ASP A 38 -6.90 -10.77 9.64
N PHE A 39 -6.18 -10.44 8.56
CA PHE A 39 -5.77 -9.06 8.29
C PHE A 39 -6.99 -8.15 8.06
N THR A 40 -7.94 -8.54 7.20
CA THR A 40 -9.16 -7.76 6.95
C THR A 40 -10.00 -7.63 8.22
N LYS A 41 -10.19 -8.72 8.97
CA LYS A 41 -10.97 -8.73 10.21
C LYS A 41 -10.32 -7.85 11.29
N CYS A 42 -8.99 -7.90 11.42
CA CYS A 42 -8.24 -7.05 12.34
C CYS A 42 -8.35 -5.56 11.97
N LEU A 43 -8.28 -5.23 10.67
CA LEU A 43 -8.48 -3.86 10.20
C LEU A 43 -9.88 -3.33 10.55
N ALA A 44 -10.92 -4.15 10.40
CA ALA A 44 -12.29 -3.77 10.75
C ALA A 44 -12.40 -3.38 12.23
N ILE A 45 -11.87 -4.23 13.12
CA ILE A 45 -11.81 -3.97 14.56
C ILE A 45 -11.04 -2.68 14.86
N MET A 46 -9.88 -2.48 14.21
CA MET A 46 -9.06 -1.29 14.42
C MET A 46 -9.80 -0.01 14.05
N VAL A 47 -10.45 0.01 12.87
CA VAL A 47 -11.20 1.17 12.39
C VAL A 47 -12.37 1.48 13.33
N GLU A 48 -13.10 0.47 13.78
CA GLU A 48 -14.18 0.63 14.76
C GLU A 48 -13.65 1.22 16.08
N GLU A 49 -12.52 0.72 16.59
CA GLU A 49 -11.92 1.23 17.82
C GLU A 49 -11.43 2.66 17.69
N VAL A 50 -10.84 3.05 16.55
CA VAL A 50 -10.43 4.44 16.26
C VAL A 50 -11.66 5.36 16.28
N GLN A 51 -12.75 4.96 15.65
CA GLN A 51 -14.00 5.74 15.63
C GLN A 51 -14.63 5.83 17.02
N ARG A 52 -14.78 4.70 17.70
CA ARG A 52 -15.41 4.59 19.02
C ARG A 52 -14.68 5.41 20.08
N ARG A 53 -13.34 5.44 20.03
CA ARG A 53 -12.50 6.20 20.97
C ARG A 53 -12.20 7.63 20.49
N GLN A 54 -12.65 8.01 19.29
CA GLN A 54 -12.38 9.30 18.67
C GLN A 54 -10.88 9.63 18.63
N LEU A 55 -10.05 8.64 18.29
CA LEU A 55 -8.60 8.82 18.22
C LEU A 55 -8.23 9.63 16.98
N GLN A 56 -7.28 10.55 17.14
CA GLN A 56 -6.63 11.20 16.01
C GLN A 56 -5.53 10.28 15.49
N VAL A 57 -5.76 9.73 14.30
CA VAL A 57 -4.84 8.82 13.61
C VAL A 57 -4.65 9.34 12.20
N ASP A 58 -3.40 9.50 11.77
CA ASP A 58 -3.09 9.98 10.42
C ASP A 58 -2.92 8.84 9.40
N ALA A 59 -2.54 7.64 9.85
CA ALA A 59 -2.33 6.47 9.01
C ALA A 59 -2.37 5.17 9.82
N ILE A 60 -2.65 4.05 9.14
CA ILE A 60 -2.54 2.70 9.66
C ILE A 60 -1.33 2.03 9.00
N VAL A 61 -0.41 1.50 9.80
CA VAL A 61 0.81 0.83 9.33
C VAL A 61 0.75 -0.66 9.67
N THR A 62 0.71 -1.49 8.64
CA THR A 62 0.79 -2.95 8.72
C THR A 62 2.22 -3.41 8.53
N LEU A 63 2.69 -4.32 9.39
CA LEU A 63 4.01 -4.94 9.27
C LEU A 63 3.84 -6.40 8.82
N GLY A 64 4.45 -6.76 7.69
CA GLY A 64 4.30 -8.09 7.08
C GLY A 64 3.17 -8.16 6.04
N GLY A 65 3.04 -9.29 5.36
CA GLY A 65 2.02 -9.53 4.32
C GLY A 65 2.48 -9.33 2.87
N LEU A 66 3.76 -9.00 2.63
CA LEU A 66 4.32 -8.82 1.28
C LEU A 66 5.30 -9.94 0.86
N ALA A 67 5.53 -10.95 1.70
CA ALA A 67 6.39 -12.09 1.40
C ALA A 67 5.85 -13.39 2.05
N GLY A 68 6.42 -14.53 1.67
CA GLY A 68 6.01 -15.85 2.13
C GLY A 68 5.03 -16.50 1.16
N ARG A 69 3.91 -17.04 1.68
CA ARG A 69 2.84 -17.66 0.89
C ARG A 69 2.26 -16.65 -0.11
N PHE A 70 2.35 -16.96 -1.40
CA PHE A 70 1.94 -16.03 -2.47
C PHE A 70 0.45 -15.66 -2.39
N ASP A 71 -0.42 -16.63 -2.07
CA ASP A 71 -1.84 -16.40 -1.89
C ASP A 71 -2.13 -15.40 -0.75
N GLN A 72 -1.34 -15.43 0.34
CA GLN A 72 -1.44 -14.47 1.44
C GLN A 72 -0.91 -13.08 1.08
N ILE A 73 0.07 -13.00 0.17
CA ILE A 73 0.52 -11.72 -0.40
C ILE A 73 -0.63 -11.09 -1.19
N MET A 74 -1.31 -11.87 -2.03
CA MET A 74 -2.47 -11.39 -2.78
C MET A 74 -3.65 -11.04 -1.87
N ALA A 75 -3.87 -11.81 -0.79
CA ALA A 75 -4.89 -11.49 0.21
C ALA A 75 -4.60 -10.17 0.96
N SER A 76 -3.33 -9.84 1.15
CA SER A 76 -2.93 -8.53 1.70
C SER A 76 -3.25 -7.38 0.72
N VAL A 77 -3.09 -7.61 -0.59
CA VAL A 77 -3.54 -6.65 -1.61
C VAL A 77 -5.06 -6.54 -1.66
N GLU A 78 -5.78 -7.66 -1.54
CA GLU A 78 -7.25 -7.66 -1.45
C GLU A 78 -7.74 -6.87 -0.23
N THR A 79 -7.05 -6.99 0.91
CA THR A 79 -7.35 -6.21 2.11
C THR A 79 -7.23 -4.71 1.86
N LEU A 80 -6.26 -4.26 1.04
CA LEU A 80 -6.17 -2.85 0.64
C LEU A 80 -7.38 -2.40 -0.19
N HIS A 81 -7.93 -3.28 -1.04
CA HIS A 81 -9.16 -3.00 -1.79
C HIS A 81 -10.37 -2.90 -0.87
N HIS A 82 -10.55 -3.82 0.09
CA HIS A 82 -11.59 -3.70 1.11
C HIS A 82 -11.45 -2.42 1.95
N ALA A 83 -10.22 -2.05 2.30
CA ALA A 83 -9.95 -0.86 3.10
C ALA A 83 -10.51 0.43 2.45
N LEU A 84 -10.65 0.46 1.12
CA LEU A 84 -11.21 1.61 0.41
C LEU A 84 -12.64 1.95 0.85
N SER A 85 -13.46 0.96 1.22
CA SER A 85 -14.81 1.19 1.76
C SER A 85 -14.85 1.27 3.28
N MET A 86 -13.84 0.73 3.97
CA MET A 86 -13.80 0.66 5.43
C MET A 86 -13.33 1.96 6.09
N THR A 87 -12.34 2.65 5.52
CA THR A 87 -11.73 3.83 6.16
C THR A 87 -11.15 4.82 5.16
N GLN A 88 -11.15 6.11 5.50
CA GLN A 88 -10.43 7.14 4.73
C GLN A 88 -8.95 7.25 5.12
N LEU A 89 -8.54 6.58 6.20
CA LEU A 89 -7.14 6.58 6.63
C LEU A 89 -6.24 5.88 5.60
N PRO A 90 -5.06 6.43 5.30
CA PRO A 90 -4.04 5.71 4.54
C PRO A 90 -3.68 4.39 5.24
N LEU A 91 -3.82 3.28 4.52
CA LEU A 91 -3.33 1.97 4.94
C LEU A 91 -2.03 1.66 4.18
N LEU A 92 -0.95 1.46 4.93
CA LEU A 92 0.39 1.18 4.42
C LEU A 92 0.80 -0.23 4.85
N ILE A 93 1.39 -1.00 3.95
CA ILE A 93 2.00 -2.30 4.28
C ILE A 93 3.50 -2.21 4.10
N ILE A 94 4.27 -2.60 5.12
CA ILE A 94 5.73 -2.57 5.12
C ILE A 94 6.27 -3.97 5.42
N GLN A 95 7.17 -4.46 4.57
CA GLN A 95 7.95 -5.66 4.87
C GLN A 95 9.28 -5.63 4.13
N GLY A 96 10.38 -5.91 4.83
CA GLY A 96 11.73 -5.86 4.26
C GLY A 96 12.08 -4.44 3.83
N THR A 97 12.24 -4.22 2.53
CA THR A 97 12.53 -2.90 1.92
C THR A 97 11.40 -2.40 1.03
N SER A 98 10.20 -2.94 1.19
CA SER A 98 9.06 -2.61 0.35
C SER A 98 7.97 -1.96 1.20
N LEU A 99 7.47 -0.83 0.72
CA LEU A 99 6.24 -0.19 1.15
C LEU A 99 5.20 -0.33 0.04
N VAL A 100 3.96 -0.63 0.42
CA VAL A 100 2.82 -0.68 -0.49
C VAL A 100 1.68 0.17 0.04
N HIS A 101 1.03 0.92 -0.86
CA HIS A 101 -0.16 1.72 -0.59
C HIS A 101 -1.10 1.70 -1.81
N LEU A 102 -2.40 1.55 -1.60
CA LEU A 102 -3.38 1.58 -2.69
C LEU A 102 -3.94 3.01 -2.86
N LEU A 103 -3.61 3.64 -3.99
CA LEU A 103 -4.11 4.96 -4.34
C LEU A 103 -5.56 4.86 -4.82
N ARG A 104 -6.45 5.68 -4.24
CA ARG A 104 -7.84 5.83 -4.70
C ARG A 104 -7.89 6.48 -6.10
N PRO A 105 -8.99 6.34 -6.86
CA PRO A 105 -9.26 7.20 -8.00
C PRO A 105 -9.14 8.68 -7.62
N GLY A 106 -8.46 9.47 -8.44
CA GLY A 106 -8.20 10.88 -8.17
C GLY A 106 -6.73 11.26 -8.35
N SER A 107 -6.35 12.38 -7.74
CA SER A 107 -5.00 12.96 -7.82
C SER A 107 -4.31 12.91 -6.45
N HIS A 108 -3.07 12.44 -6.46
CA HIS A 108 -2.24 12.22 -5.28
C HIS A 108 -0.92 12.96 -5.42
N LYS A 109 -0.43 13.49 -4.30
CA LYS A 109 0.90 14.08 -4.18
C LYS A 109 1.66 13.33 -3.09
N LEU A 110 2.68 12.58 -3.49
CA LEU A 110 3.52 11.77 -2.62
C LEU A 110 4.83 12.54 -2.35
N GLU A 111 5.01 12.96 -1.10
CA GLU A 111 6.25 13.58 -0.64
C GLU A 111 7.28 12.47 -0.39
N VAL A 112 8.27 12.36 -1.28
CA VAL A 112 9.28 11.27 -1.31
C VAL A 112 10.67 11.79 -0.97
N ASN A 113 10.74 12.66 0.03
CA ASN A 113 11.91 13.46 0.40
C ASN A 113 12.24 13.38 1.90
N THR A 114 11.80 12.34 2.61
CA THR A 114 12.11 12.13 4.03
C THR A 114 13.55 11.67 4.26
N GLY A 115 14.20 11.12 3.22
CA GLY A 115 15.51 10.49 3.32
C GLY A 115 15.45 8.99 3.64
N LEU A 116 14.26 8.44 3.91
CA LEU A 116 14.03 7.02 4.15
C LEU A 116 13.71 6.26 2.86
N GLU A 117 13.47 6.97 1.76
CA GLU A 117 13.08 6.37 0.50
C GLU A 117 14.27 5.67 -0.18
N GLY A 118 14.03 4.45 -0.67
CA GLY A 118 14.94 3.74 -1.55
C GLY A 118 15.03 4.38 -2.94
N ASP A 119 15.57 3.64 -3.90
CA ASP A 119 15.83 4.16 -5.25
C ASP A 119 14.84 3.70 -6.31
N TRP A 120 13.87 2.85 -5.95
CA TRP A 120 12.88 2.31 -6.88
C TRP A 120 11.46 2.59 -6.41
N CYS A 121 10.55 2.68 -7.38
CA CYS A 121 9.11 2.75 -7.16
C CYS A 121 8.35 2.07 -8.32
N SER A 122 7.04 1.89 -8.15
CA SER A 122 6.19 1.14 -9.06
C SER A 122 4.73 1.59 -8.96
N LEU A 123 4.01 1.44 -10.07
CA LEU A 123 2.56 1.64 -10.19
C LEU A 123 1.96 0.37 -10.80
N ILE A 124 1.14 -0.34 -10.01
CA ILE A 124 0.69 -1.70 -10.32
C ILE A 124 -0.86 -1.75 -10.36
N PRO A 125 -1.47 -2.00 -11.53
CA PRO A 125 -2.92 -1.97 -11.75
C PRO A 125 -3.56 -3.32 -11.36
N VAL A 126 -3.47 -3.71 -10.08
CA VAL A 126 -3.88 -5.06 -9.62
C VAL A 126 -5.37 -5.32 -9.81
N GLY A 127 -6.23 -4.33 -9.54
CA GLY A 127 -7.68 -4.48 -9.66
C GLY A 127 -8.23 -4.38 -11.10
N GLY A 128 -7.45 -3.85 -12.04
CA GLY A 128 -7.89 -3.66 -13.42
C GLY A 128 -7.15 -2.53 -14.14
N PRO A 129 -7.44 -2.33 -15.45
CA PRO A 129 -6.78 -1.30 -16.25
C PRO A 129 -6.96 0.10 -15.65
N CYS A 130 -5.88 0.88 -15.59
CA CYS A 130 -5.87 2.25 -15.05
C CYS A 130 -5.35 3.23 -16.11
N GLN A 131 -6.10 4.29 -16.39
CA GLN A 131 -5.59 5.47 -17.07
C GLN A 131 -4.83 6.32 -16.07
N THR A 132 -3.54 6.54 -16.31
CA THR A 132 -2.67 7.14 -15.30
C THR A 132 -1.78 8.22 -15.90
N SER A 133 -1.67 9.35 -15.21
CA SER A 133 -0.72 10.42 -15.51
C SER A 133 0.15 10.68 -14.28
N THR A 134 1.44 10.92 -14.48
CA THR A 134 2.41 11.15 -13.39
C THR A 134 3.35 12.30 -13.67
N SER A 135 3.94 12.84 -12.60
CA SER A 135 5.12 13.71 -12.66
C SER A 135 6.08 13.37 -11.51
N GLY A 136 7.34 13.79 -11.60
CA GLY A 136 8.35 13.52 -10.57
C GLY A 136 8.96 12.11 -10.63
N LEU A 137 8.59 11.28 -11.61
CA LEU A 137 9.25 10.00 -11.91
C LEU A 137 10.25 10.16 -13.06
N LYS A 138 11.23 9.25 -13.14
CA LYS A 138 12.15 9.18 -14.28
C LYS A 138 11.41 8.78 -15.57
N TRP A 139 10.50 7.82 -15.46
CA TRP A 139 9.62 7.43 -16.55
C TRP A 139 8.20 7.83 -16.18
N ASN A 140 7.83 9.07 -16.54
CA ASN A 140 6.49 9.57 -16.32
C ASN A 140 5.50 8.99 -17.34
N LEU A 141 4.26 8.85 -16.90
CA LEU A 141 3.11 8.62 -17.76
C LEU A 141 2.49 9.98 -18.05
N SER A 142 2.41 10.38 -19.32
CA SER A 142 1.60 11.55 -19.71
C SER A 142 0.20 11.07 -20.07
N TYR A 143 -0.73 11.99 -20.34
CA TYR A 143 -2.01 11.69 -20.96
C TYR A 143 -1.96 12.17 -22.41
N CYS A 144 -2.05 11.27 -23.38
CA CYS A 144 -2.12 11.59 -24.78
C CYS A 144 -3.59 11.71 -25.16
N ASN A 145 -4.09 12.93 -25.17
CA ASN A 145 -5.24 13.24 -26.00
C ASN A 145 -4.87 12.86 -27.44
N ALA A 146 -5.62 11.95 -28.05
CA ALA A 146 -5.38 11.42 -29.40
C ALA A 146 -5.28 12.47 -30.53
N ALA A 147 -5.42 13.77 -30.23
CA ALA A 147 -5.27 14.88 -31.16
C ALA A 147 -3.83 15.41 -31.33
N ALA A 148 -2.87 15.01 -30.47
CA ALA A 148 -1.56 15.65 -30.41
C ALA A 148 -0.37 14.68 -30.40
N GLN A 149 -0.29 13.74 -31.35
CA GLN A 149 0.99 13.16 -31.82
C GLN A 149 0.73 12.20 -32.98
N LYS A 150 1.36 12.46 -34.13
CA LYS A 150 1.20 11.68 -35.36
C LYS A 150 2.24 10.56 -35.54
N HIS A 151 3.10 10.29 -34.55
CA HIS A 151 4.25 9.40 -34.75
C HIS A 151 4.68 8.52 -33.57
N GLU A 152 3.97 8.54 -32.43
CA GLU A 152 4.14 7.55 -31.36
C GLU A 152 2.78 6.87 -31.11
N SER A 153 2.79 5.54 -30.97
CA SER A 153 1.58 4.71 -30.87
C SER A 153 0.68 5.15 -29.70
N ILE A 154 -0.58 5.44 -30.03
CA ILE A 154 -1.66 5.92 -29.14
C ILE A 154 -2.06 4.90 -28.03
N ASP A 155 -1.51 3.68 -28.05
CA ASP A 155 -1.81 2.61 -27.08
C ASP A 155 -1.08 2.74 -25.71
N ASN A 156 -0.24 3.76 -25.52
CA ASN A 156 0.87 3.68 -24.56
C ASN A 156 0.63 4.12 -23.11
N GLN A 157 -0.60 4.37 -22.64
CA GLN A 157 -0.78 5.06 -21.35
C GLN A 157 -1.87 4.48 -20.44
N VAL A 158 -2.24 3.22 -20.69
CA VAL A 158 -3.05 2.43 -19.76
C VAL A 158 -2.14 1.46 -19.04
N LEU A 159 -2.08 1.55 -17.71
CA LEU A 159 -1.47 0.51 -16.90
C LEU A 159 -2.43 -0.67 -16.84
N GLN A 160 -1.99 -1.84 -17.34
CA GLN A 160 -2.77 -3.08 -17.34
C GLN A 160 -1.83 -4.29 -17.38
N PHE A 161 -2.13 -5.32 -16.58
CA PHE A 161 -1.45 -6.62 -16.69
C PHE A 161 -1.60 -7.21 -18.10
N GLY A 162 -0.50 -7.71 -18.67
CA GLY A 162 -0.43 -8.16 -20.07
C GLY A 162 -0.19 -7.05 -21.09
N LYS A 163 -0.17 -5.78 -20.65
CA LYS A 163 0.26 -4.63 -21.45
C LYS A 163 1.44 -3.94 -20.75
N LEU A 164 1.17 -2.91 -19.95
CA LEU A 164 2.17 -2.12 -19.27
C LEU A 164 1.91 -2.12 -17.76
N VAL A 165 2.96 -2.44 -16.99
CA VAL A 165 3.00 -2.24 -15.53
C VAL A 165 4.29 -1.49 -15.23
N SER A 166 4.19 -0.37 -14.52
CA SER A 166 5.37 0.43 -14.16
C SER A 166 6.07 -0.25 -12.99
N THR A 167 7.14 -0.99 -13.27
CA THR A 167 8.02 -1.60 -12.26
C THR A 167 9.44 -1.15 -12.46
N SER A 168 10.24 -1.14 -11.40
CA SER A 168 11.63 -0.63 -11.43
C SER A 168 11.74 0.81 -11.95
N ASN A 169 10.67 1.60 -11.77
CA ASN A 169 10.72 3.04 -12.01
C ASN A 169 11.57 3.68 -10.89
N THR A 170 11.94 4.94 -11.07
CA THR A 170 12.69 5.69 -10.07
C THR A 170 12.25 7.14 -10.10
N TYR A 171 12.75 7.93 -9.17
CA TYR A 171 12.42 9.33 -9.03
C TYR A 171 13.13 10.17 -10.09
N GLU A 172 12.53 11.29 -10.48
CA GLU A 172 13.17 12.25 -11.37
C GLU A 172 14.49 12.73 -10.74
N PRO A 173 15.63 12.68 -11.48
CA PRO A 173 16.90 13.14 -10.95
C PRO A 173 16.86 14.64 -10.69
N VAL A 174 17.46 15.05 -9.57
CA VAL A 174 17.62 16.45 -9.18
C VAL A 174 19.10 16.79 -9.09
N ALA A 175 19.44 18.06 -9.27
CA ALA A 175 20.81 18.52 -9.12
C ALA A 175 21.36 18.19 -7.71
N PRO A 176 22.67 17.90 -7.57
CA PRO A 176 23.26 17.62 -6.26
C PRO A 176 22.93 18.69 -5.23
N GLY A 177 22.50 18.29 -4.03
CA GLY A 177 22.10 19.19 -2.95
C GLY A 177 20.62 19.60 -2.97
N ASN A 178 19.88 19.33 -4.04
CA ASN A 178 18.43 19.57 -4.05
C ASN A 178 17.65 18.34 -3.54
N PRO A 179 16.55 18.52 -2.80
CA PRO A 179 15.69 17.42 -2.40
C PRO A 179 14.97 16.82 -3.62
N ARG A 180 14.56 15.55 -3.51
CA ARG A 180 13.69 14.92 -4.50
C ARG A 180 12.42 15.75 -4.67
N LYS A 181 11.94 15.88 -5.92
CA LYS A 181 10.64 16.48 -6.19
C LYS A 181 9.53 15.55 -5.72
N PRO A 182 8.37 16.09 -5.29
CA PRO A 182 7.20 15.28 -5.01
C PRO A 182 6.77 14.51 -6.26
N VAL A 183 6.28 13.29 -6.08
CA VAL A 183 5.66 12.52 -7.15
C VAL A 183 4.19 12.84 -7.18
N THR A 184 3.65 13.19 -8.35
CA THR A 184 2.20 13.30 -8.53
C THR A 184 1.68 12.12 -9.31
N VAL A 185 0.56 11.54 -8.89
CA VAL A 185 -0.11 10.44 -9.59
C VAL A 185 -1.59 10.77 -9.71
N THR A 186 -2.11 10.81 -10.93
CA THR A 186 -3.54 10.88 -11.22
C THR A 186 -3.97 9.57 -11.84
N THR A 187 -5.01 8.93 -11.31
CA THR A 187 -5.54 7.65 -11.79
C THR A 187 -7.06 7.64 -11.78
N ASP A 188 -7.69 6.99 -12.77
CA ASP A 188 -9.15 6.83 -12.84
C ASP A 188 -9.69 5.63 -12.06
N GLN A 189 -8.81 4.67 -11.73
CA GLN A 189 -9.11 3.45 -10.96
C GLN A 189 -8.13 3.27 -9.79
N PRO A 190 -8.43 2.42 -8.80
CA PRO A 190 -7.49 2.10 -7.73
C PRO A 190 -6.16 1.57 -8.27
N LEU A 191 -5.05 2.19 -7.87
CA LEU A 191 -3.72 1.91 -8.40
C LEU A 191 -2.73 1.68 -7.27
N LEU A 192 -2.07 0.52 -7.27
CA LEU A 192 -1.14 0.17 -6.21
C LEU A 192 0.19 0.91 -6.41
N TRP A 193 0.51 1.81 -5.49
CA TRP A 193 1.85 2.38 -5.35
C TRP A 193 2.72 1.42 -4.54
N SER A 194 3.93 1.17 -5.03
CA SER A 194 4.95 0.44 -4.29
C SER A 194 6.28 1.16 -4.40
N MET A 195 7.04 1.20 -3.31
CA MET A 195 8.34 1.86 -3.29
C MET A 195 9.34 1.20 -2.37
N GLY A 196 10.61 1.43 -2.68
CA GLY A 196 11.72 1.05 -1.83
C GLY A 196 11.77 1.88 -0.55
N ILE A 197 12.12 1.24 0.55
CA ILE A 197 12.56 1.86 1.79
C ILE A 197 14.06 1.53 1.97
N ARG A 198 14.86 2.50 2.42
CA ARG A 198 16.26 2.26 2.77
C ARG A 198 16.38 1.25 3.90
N LYS A 199 17.45 0.46 3.87
CA LYS A 199 17.87 -0.33 5.04
C LYS A 199 18.76 0.55 5.91
N ASP A 200 18.56 0.51 7.22
CA ASP A 200 19.50 1.14 8.16
C ASP A 200 20.93 0.66 7.87
N GLY A 201 21.86 1.60 7.73
CA GLY A 201 23.29 1.33 7.52
C GLY A 201 23.75 1.24 6.05
N LYS A 202 22.95 1.68 5.07
CA LYS A 202 23.39 1.89 3.68
C LYS A 202 22.92 3.23 3.11
#